data_AF-A0A7C2EP60-F1
#
_entry.id   AF-A0A7C2EP60-F1
#
_cell.length_a   1.000
_cell.length_b   1.000
_cell.length_c   1.000
_cell.angle_alpha   90.00
_cell.angle_beta   90.00
_cell.angle_gamma   90.00
#
_symmetry.space_group_name_H-M   'P 1'
#
loop_
_entity.id
_entity.type
_entity.pdbx_description
1 polymer ?
#
loop_
_entity_poly.entity_id
_entity_poly.type
_entity_poly.pdbx_seq_one_letter_code
_entity_poly.pdbx_strand_id
1 'polypeptide(L)'
;WASVWNFEAYEAREGFGMNHFGVYPAVLIQEGIEAESAGVAITTDPFDSENRDAVYVNAKRGLGIKVVEGRRVPEQVIYSPGSDAVRVLTRSDEDTMLEFDERGGVKEVRIEARRAVLTDRMVRRLAGAALQIKRLFGGRDQDIEWVFKGGLLYIVQSRPYVEQK
;
A
#
# COMPACT_ATOMS: atom_id res chain seq x y z
N TRP A 1 19.89 9.71 5.58
CA TRP A 1 20.46 10.57 6.64
C TRP A 1 19.96 12.00 6.54
N ALA A 2 20.33 12.79 5.51
CA ALA A 2 19.94 14.22 5.40
C ALA A 2 18.42 14.49 5.50
N SER A 3 17.56 13.57 5.06
CA SER A 3 16.10 13.68 5.11
C SER A 3 15.51 13.97 6.50
N VAL A 4 16.21 13.61 7.60
CA VAL A 4 15.74 13.94 8.96
C VAL A 4 15.77 15.45 9.24
N TRP A 5 16.57 16.22 8.50
CA TRP A 5 16.73 17.67 8.65
C TRP A 5 15.96 18.49 7.61
N ASN A 6 15.02 17.89 6.87
CA ASN A 6 14.10 18.69 6.05
C ASN A 6 13.13 19.48 6.95
N PHE A 7 12.52 20.53 6.38
CA PHE A 7 11.67 21.45 7.13
C PHE A 7 10.46 20.75 7.79
N GLU A 8 9.78 19.86 7.05
CA GLU A 8 8.62 19.11 7.56
C GLU A 8 8.97 18.22 8.78
N ALA A 9 10.10 17.50 8.74
CA ALA A 9 10.54 16.66 9.84
C ALA A 9 11.09 17.48 11.02
N TYR A 10 11.64 18.68 10.77
CA TYR A 10 12.01 19.64 11.81
C TYR A 10 10.75 20.13 12.56
N GLU A 11 9.78 20.70 11.83
CA GLU A 11 8.53 21.23 12.39
C GLU A 11 7.76 20.14 13.15
N ALA A 12 7.70 18.92 12.62
CA ALA A 12 7.09 17.79 13.32
C ALA A 12 7.77 17.51 14.67
N ARG A 13 9.11 17.57 14.75
CA ARG A 13 9.83 17.35 16.02
C ARG A 13 9.61 18.47 17.03
N GLU A 14 9.60 19.74 16.61
CA GLU A 14 9.30 20.86 17.52
C GLU A 14 7.84 20.75 18.02
N GLY A 15 6.88 20.47 17.13
CA GLY A 15 5.47 20.28 17.49
C GLY A 15 5.22 19.14 18.47
N PHE A 16 6.05 18.09 18.45
CA PHE A 16 6.03 16.99 19.42
C PHE A 16 7.04 17.13 20.57
N GLY A 17 7.76 18.24 20.70
CA GLY A 17 8.74 18.49 21.76
C GLY A 17 9.95 17.52 21.76
N MET A 18 10.30 16.96 20.60
CA MET A 18 11.36 15.95 20.45
C MET A 18 12.74 16.58 20.29
N ASN A 19 13.68 16.22 21.19
CA ASN A 19 15.09 16.57 21.06
C ASN A 19 15.63 16.15 19.69
N HIS A 20 16.00 17.14 18.86
CA HIS A 20 16.47 16.92 17.50
C HIS A 20 17.75 16.08 17.41
N PHE A 21 18.61 16.14 18.43
CA PHE A 21 19.83 15.34 18.52
C PHE A 21 19.61 13.97 19.19
N GLY A 22 18.38 13.67 19.63
CA GLY A 22 17.96 12.36 20.12
C GLY A 22 17.41 11.42 19.05
N VAL A 23 17.30 11.87 17.79
CA VAL A 23 16.69 11.11 16.69
C VAL A 23 17.77 10.61 15.73
N TYR A 24 17.80 9.30 15.52
CA TYR A 24 18.76 8.62 14.65
C TYR A 24 18.03 7.90 13.52
N PRO A 25 18.27 8.25 12.25
CA PRO A 25 17.74 7.47 11.14
C PRO A 25 18.25 6.03 11.15
N ALA A 26 17.49 5.12 10.57
CA ALA A 26 17.97 3.83 10.09
C ALA A 26 17.70 3.73 8.58
N VAL A 27 18.55 3.00 7.86
CA VAL A 27 18.37 2.77 6.42
C VAL A 27 18.18 1.27 6.22
N LEU A 28 16.97 0.90 5.78
CA LEU A 28 16.69 -0.43 5.27
C LEU A 28 16.97 -0.43 3.76
N ILE A 29 17.74 -1.42 3.29
CA ILE A 29 17.96 -1.66 1.86
C ILE A 29 17.21 -2.94 1.51
N GLN A 30 16.25 -2.84 0.58
CA GLN A 30 15.47 -3.95 0.06
C GLN A 30 15.73 -4.13 -1.44
N GLU A 31 15.56 -5.35 -1.93
CA GLU A 31 15.55 -5.63 -3.36
C GLU A 31 14.33 -5.00 -4.02
N GLY A 32 14.53 -4.31 -5.15
CA GLY A 32 13.46 -3.68 -5.92
C GLY A 32 12.66 -4.73 -6.71
N ILE A 33 11.40 -4.94 -6.35
CA ILE A 33 10.51 -5.87 -7.05
C ILE A 33 9.79 -5.12 -8.17
N GLU A 34 10.13 -5.46 -9.41
CA GLU A 34 9.47 -4.98 -10.63
C GLU A 34 8.01 -5.46 -10.66
N ALA A 35 7.12 -4.61 -10.19
CA ALA A 35 5.72 -4.95 -9.92
C ALA A 35 4.87 -4.99 -11.20
N GLU A 36 4.01 -6.00 -11.32
CA GLU A 36 2.89 -6.01 -12.27
C GLU A 36 1.72 -5.18 -11.72
N SER A 37 1.48 -5.32 -10.41
CA SER A 37 0.61 -4.47 -9.62
C SER A 37 1.11 -4.36 -8.19
N ALA A 38 0.78 -3.25 -7.55
CA ALA A 38 1.18 -2.93 -6.18
C ALA A 38 0.13 -2.05 -5.50
N GLY A 39 0.25 -1.89 -4.19
CA GLY A 39 -0.59 -0.96 -3.46
C GLY A 39 -0.62 -1.23 -1.96
N VAL A 40 -1.76 -0.92 -1.35
CA VAL A 40 -1.97 -0.93 0.09
C VAL A 40 -3.15 -1.83 0.44
N ALA A 41 -3.05 -2.57 1.54
CA ALA A 41 -4.14 -3.33 2.13
C ALA A 41 -4.31 -2.93 3.59
N ILE A 42 -5.54 -2.58 3.99
CA ILE A 42 -5.92 -2.24 5.36
C ILE A 42 -6.80 -3.38 5.88
N THR A 43 -6.50 -3.93 7.05
CA THR A 43 -7.18 -5.12 7.59
C THR A 43 -8.47 -4.82 8.37
N THR A 44 -9.17 -3.77 7.96
CA THR A 44 -10.53 -3.39 8.39
C THR A 44 -11.22 -2.66 7.22
N ASP A 45 -12.54 -2.50 7.27
CA ASP A 45 -13.26 -1.57 6.37
C ASP A 45 -13.11 -0.13 6.89
N PRO A 46 -12.46 0.81 6.17
CA PRO A 46 -12.33 2.20 6.60
C PRO A 46 -13.60 3.02 6.39
N PHE A 47 -14.68 2.43 5.85
CA PHE A 47 -15.96 3.09 5.64
C PHE A 47 -17.08 2.54 6.55
N ASP A 48 -16.82 1.46 7.29
CA ASP A 48 -17.79 0.78 8.16
C ASP A 48 -17.09 0.20 9.40
N SER A 49 -17.24 0.87 10.55
CA SER A 49 -16.57 0.51 11.81
C SER A 49 -17.04 -0.82 12.43
N GLU A 50 -18.15 -1.37 11.95
CA GLU A 50 -18.68 -2.67 12.38
C GLU A 50 -18.09 -3.83 11.54
N ASN A 51 -17.64 -3.55 10.31
CA ASN A 51 -17.09 -4.53 9.36
C ASN A 51 -15.58 -4.78 9.57
N ARG A 52 -15.17 -5.04 10.83
CA ARG A 52 -13.76 -5.09 11.27
C ARG A 52 -12.93 -6.26 10.75
N ASP A 53 -13.56 -7.29 10.21
CA ASP A 53 -12.87 -8.44 9.62
C ASP A 53 -12.63 -8.29 8.12
N ALA A 54 -13.19 -7.25 7.48
CA ALA A 54 -12.93 -6.99 6.08
C ALA A 54 -11.48 -6.59 5.81
N VAL A 55 -11.04 -6.76 4.57
CA VAL A 55 -9.78 -6.21 4.07
C VAL A 55 -10.09 -5.26 2.93
N TYR A 56 -9.86 -3.97 3.17
CA TYR A 56 -9.85 -2.95 2.13
C TYR A 56 -8.51 -3.00 1.38
N VAL A 57 -8.55 -2.90 0.05
CA VAL A 57 -7.38 -2.96 -0.82
C VAL A 57 -7.44 -1.79 -1.79
N ASN A 58 -6.35 -1.04 -1.88
CA ASN A 58 -6.07 -0.09 -2.93
C ASN A 58 -4.99 -0.66 -3.86
N ALA A 59 -5.23 -0.65 -5.17
CA ALA A 59 -4.36 -1.28 -6.15
C ALA A 59 -4.10 -0.37 -7.37
N LYS A 60 -2.84 -0.40 -7.82
CA LYS A 60 -2.34 0.25 -9.04
C LYS A 60 -1.54 -0.74 -9.88
N ARG A 61 -1.30 -0.40 -11.14
CA ARG A 61 -0.39 -1.13 -12.03
C ARG A 61 1.04 -0.63 -11.86
N GLY A 62 2.02 -1.49 -12.12
CA GLY A 62 3.42 -1.13 -11.96
C GLY A 62 3.80 -0.90 -10.50
N LEU A 63 4.88 -0.14 -10.29
CA LEU A 63 5.38 0.22 -8.97
C LEU A 63 4.42 1.16 -8.23
N GLY A 64 4.00 0.76 -7.03
CA GLY A 64 3.11 1.53 -6.14
C GLY A 64 3.75 2.76 -5.49
N ILE A 65 4.83 3.30 -6.07
CA ILE A 65 5.53 4.48 -5.56
C ILE A 65 4.58 5.68 -5.64
N LYS A 66 4.48 6.40 -4.52
CA LYS A 66 3.48 7.46 -4.28
C LYS A 66 3.74 8.71 -5.14
N VAL A 67 3.39 8.67 -6.42
CA VAL A 67 3.29 9.87 -7.26
C VAL A 67 2.04 10.64 -6.85
N VAL A 68 2.26 11.75 -6.15
CA VAL A 68 1.21 12.68 -5.67
C VAL A 68 0.82 13.62 -6.81
N GLU A 69 0.25 13.07 -7.88
CA GLU A 69 -0.45 13.83 -8.91
C GLU A 69 -1.93 13.42 -8.89
N GLY A 70 -2.69 14.11 -8.04
CA GLY A 70 -4.05 13.73 -7.62
C GLY A 70 -5.13 13.89 -8.70
N ARG A 71 -5.07 13.09 -9.77
CA ARG A 71 -6.06 13.07 -10.86
C ARG A 71 -6.50 11.70 -11.38
N ARG A 72 -5.90 10.60 -10.93
CA ARG A 72 -6.23 9.23 -11.38
C ARG A 72 -6.82 8.39 -10.25
N VAL A 73 -7.86 7.63 -10.56
CA VAL A 73 -8.61 6.80 -9.63
C VAL A 73 -7.94 5.43 -9.54
N PRO A 74 -7.36 5.03 -8.38
CA PRO A 74 -6.86 3.68 -8.20
C PRO A 74 -8.03 2.68 -8.14
N GLU A 75 -7.74 1.40 -8.38
CA GLU A 75 -8.72 0.34 -8.10
C GLU A 75 -8.89 0.16 -6.59
N GLN A 76 -10.14 0.12 -6.13
CA GLN A 76 -10.49 -0.06 -4.72
C GLN A 76 -11.42 -1.26 -4.58
N VAL A 77 -11.08 -2.15 -3.65
CA VAL A 77 -11.79 -3.41 -3.41
C VAL A 77 -11.93 -3.63 -1.92
N ILE A 78 -13.06 -4.17 -1.49
CA ILE A 78 -13.27 -4.69 -0.14
C ILE A 78 -13.51 -6.19 -0.25
N TYR A 79 -12.75 -6.96 0.53
CA TYR A 79 -12.95 -8.39 0.71
C TYR A 79 -13.60 -8.66 2.07
N SER A 80 -14.67 -9.45 2.09
CA SER A 80 -15.39 -9.84 3.30
C SER A 80 -15.17 -11.33 3.59
N PRO A 81 -14.33 -11.72 4.57
CA PRO A 81 -13.98 -13.12 4.80
C PRO A 81 -15.17 -14.02 5.17
N GLY A 82 -16.15 -13.47 5.90
CA GLY A 82 -17.33 -14.23 6.34
C GLY A 82 -18.26 -14.69 5.20
N SER A 83 -18.17 -14.06 4.03
CA SER A 83 -18.97 -14.40 2.84
C SER A 83 -18.13 -14.76 1.61
N ASP A 84 -16.80 -14.78 1.73
CA ASP A 84 -15.83 -14.90 0.63
C ASP A 84 -16.09 -13.90 -0.53
N ALA A 85 -16.73 -12.76 -0.23
CA ALA A 85 -17.18 -11.81 -1.21
C ALA A 85 -16.09 -10.79 -1.57
N VAL A 86 -15.95 -10.48 -2.87
CA VAL A 86 -15.09 -9.43 -3.40
C VAL A 86 -15.98 -8.31 -3.93
N ARG A 87 -16.05 -7.18 -3.21
CA ARG A 87 -16.81 -5.98 -3.57
C ARG A 87 -15.86 -4.94 -4.18
N VAL A 88 -15.98 -4.70 -5.48
CA VAL A 88 -15.27 -3.62 -6.16
C VAL A 88 -15.99 -2.30 -5.88
N LEU A 89 -15.26 -1.29 -5.42
CA LEU A 89 -15.76 0.08 -5.23
C LEU A 89 -15.45 0.97 -6.44
N THR A 90 -14.19 0.91 -6.90
CA THR A 90 -13.71 1.63 -8.09
C THR A 90 -12.85 0.69 -8.94
N ARG A 91 -12.79 0.96 -10.24
CA ARG A 91 -11.83 0.35 -11.17
C ARG A 91 -10.79 1.40 -11.56
N SER A 92 -9.57 0.97 -11.86
CA SER A 92 -8.50 1.91 -12.25
C SER A 92 -8.81 2.54 -13.62
N ASP A 93 -8.55 3.84 -13.72
CA ASP A 93 -8.59 4.63 -14.96
C ASP A 93 -7.19 5.00 -15.49
N GLU A 94 -6.13 4.38 -14.93
CA GLU A 94 -4.74 4.65 -15.29
C GLU A 94 -4.39 4.08 -16.67
N ASP A 95 -3.96 4.95 -17.59
CA ASP A 95 -3.39 4.60 -18.92
C ASP A 95 -1.85 4.55 -18.92
N THR A 96 -1.23 4.73 -17.74
CA THR A 96 0.20 4.64 -17.48
C THR A 96 0.50 3.83 -16.22
N MET A 97 1.74 3.35 -16.12
CA MET A 97 2.28 2.77 -14.88
C MET A 97 3.76 3.13 -14.71
N LEU A 98 4.29 2.94 -13.51
CA LEU A 98 5.71 3.14 -13.21
C LEU A 98 6.49 1.82 -13.29
N GLU A 99 7.63 1.86 -13.96
CA GLU A 99 8.62 0.78 -14.02
C GLU A 99 9.98 1.27 -13.51
N PHE A 100 10.89 0.36 -13.18
CA PHE A 100 12.29 0.74 -12.97
C PHE A 100 12.94 1.18 -14.29
N ASP A 101 13.80 2.19 -14.21
CA ASP A 101 14.67 2.57 -15.33
C ASP A 101 16.02 1.84 -15.21
N GLU A 102 16.54 1.31 -16.31
CA GLU A 102 17.86 0.66 -16.40
C GLU A 102 19.00 1.62 -15.99
N ARG A 103 18.78 2.93 -16.11
CA ARG A 103 19.71 3.99 -15.69
C ARG A 103 19.59 4.35 -14.20
N GLY A 104 18.71 3.67 -13.48
CA GLY A 104 18.35 3.95 -12.08
C GLY A 104 17.20 4.93 -11.95
N GLY A 105 16.41 4.77 -10.90
CA GLY A 105 15.16 5.51 -10.69
C GLY A 105 13.97 4.78 -11.31
N VAL A 106 12.94 5.56 -11.69
CA VAL A 106 11.71 5.05 -12.30
C VAL A 106 11.33 5.85 -13.52
N LYS A 107 10.64 5.19 -14.45
CA LYS A 107 10.09 5.77 -15.69
C LYS A 107 8.59 5.51 -15.74
N GLU A 108 7.85 6.42 -16.35
CA GLU A 108 6.43 6.22 -16.67
C GLU A 108 6.30 5.58 -18.06
N VAL A 109 5.51 4.51 -18.17
CA VAL A 109 5.22 3.83 -19.44
C VAL A 109 3.71 3.79 -19.68
N ARG A 110 3.29 3.86 -20.95
CA ARG A 110 1.88 3.68 -21.33
C ARG A 110 1.49 2.21 -21.30
N ILE A 111 0.24 1.96 -20.94
CA ILE A 111 -0.35 0.62 -20.85
C ILE A 111 -1.70 0.56 -21.56
N GLU A 112 -2.10 -0.64 -21.97
CA GLU A 112 -3.49 -0.88 -22.37
C GLU A 112 -4.41 -0.74 -21.15
N ALA A 113 -5.42 0.12 -21.25
CA ALA A 113 -6.38 0.40 -20.17
C ALA A 113 -7.33 -0.78 -19.89
N ARG A 114 -6.81 -1.85 -19.28
CA ARG A 114 -7.61 -2.91 -18.68
C ARG A 114 -8.18 -2.41 -17.36
N ARG A 115 -9.51 -2.32 -17.25
CA ARG A 115 -10.21 -1.79 -16.07
C ARG A 115 -9.88 -2.50 -14.74
N ALA A 116 -9.62 -3.81 -14.76
CA ALA A 116 -9.37 -4.61 -13.56
C ALA A 116 -7.87 -4.77 -13.29
N VAL A 117 -7.36 -4.23 -12.17
CA VAL A 117 -5.95 -4.37 -11.74
C VAL A 117 -5.74 -5.72 -11.07
N LEU A 118 -6.66 -6.11 -10.18
CA LEU A 118 -6.66 -7.36 -9.44
C LEU A 118 -7.76 -8.30 -9.95
N THR A 119 -7.46 -9.58 -9.91
CA THR A 119 -8.46 -10.66 -9.98
C THR A 119 -8.92 -11.03 -8.58
N ASP A 120 -10.13 -11.57 -8.44
CA ASP A 120 -10.66 -12.02 -7.15
C ASP A 120 -9.77 -13.08 -6.47
N ARG A 121 -8.98 -13.85 -7.25
CA ARG A 121 -7.98 -14.79 -6.73
C ARG A 121 -6.79 -14.06 -6.08
N MET A 122 -6.34 -12.95 -6.67
CA MET A 122 -5.29 -12.10 -6.10
C MET A 122 -5.79 -11.41 -4.83
N VAL A 123 -7.02 -10.88 -4.85
CA VAL A 123 -7.68 -10.26 -3.68
C VAL A 123 -7.75 -11.25 -2.51
N ARG A 124 -8.27 -12.47 -2.73
CA ARG A 124 -8.31 -13.53 -1.70
C ARG A 124 -6.93 -13.89 -1.16
N ARG A 125 -5.92 -14.03 -2.03
CA ARG A 125 -4.54 -14.34 -1.62
C ARG A 125 -3.95 -13.23 -0.75
N LEU A 126 -4.14 -11.98 -1.15
CA LEU A 126 -3.69 -10.80 -0.42
C LEU A 126 -4.40 -10.68 0.94
N ALA A 127 -5.73 -10.76 0.97
CA ALA A 127 -6.50 -10.70 2.20
C ALA A 127 -6.15 -11.85 3.17
N GLY A 128 -5.94 -13.06 2.65
CA GLY A 128 -5.48 -14.21 3.45
C GLY A 128 -4.14 -13.94 4.14
N ALA A 129 -3.16 -13.37 3.42
CA ALA A 129 -1.88 -12.95 3.99
C ALA A 129 -2.02 -11.78 4.97
N ALA A 130 -2.80 -10.76 4.63
CA ALA A 130 -3.06 -9.59 5.45
C ALA A 130 -3.69 -9.96 6.82
N LEU A 131 -4.66 -10.88 6.83
CA LEU A 131 -5.28 -11.39 8.05
C LEU A 131 -4.35 -12.32 8.86
N GLN A 132 -3.42 -13.03 8.22
CA GLN A 132 -2.35 -13.74 8.93
C GLN A 132 -1.42 -12.74 9.65
N ILE A 133 -1.07 -11.62 9.00
CA ILE A 133 -0.25 -10.55 9.57
C ILE A 133 -0.98 -9.83 10.72
N LYS A 134 -2.27 -9.51 10.56
CA LYS A 134 -3.14 -8.99 11.66
C LYS A 134 -3.08 -9.90 12.88
N ARG A 135 -3.23 -11.22 12.70
CA ARG A 135 -3.12 -12.20 13.80
C ARG A 135 -1.72 -12.24 14.43
N LEU A 136 -0.66 -12.20 13.62
CA LEU A 136 0.73 -12.19 14.10
C LEU A 136 1.02 -10.96 15.00
N PHE A 137 0.45 -9.79 14.67
CA PHE A 137 0.59 -8.56 15.47
C PHE A 137 -0.46 -8.39 16.59
N GLY A 138 -1.08 -9.49 17.02
CA GLY A 138 -1.99 -9.53 18.17
C GLY A 138 -3.41 -9.07 17.89
N GLY A 139 -3.88 -9.17 16.64
CA GLY A 139 -5.22 -8.81 16.21
C GLY A 139 -5.44 -7.32 15.89
N ARG A 140 -4.43 -6.47 16.13
CA ARG A 140 -4.48 -5.03 15.79
C ARG A 140 -4.49 -4.84 14.28
N ASP A 141 -5.34 -3.93 13.80
CA ASP A 141 -5.43 -3.61 12.38
C ASP A 141 -4.09 -3.16 11.80
N GLN A 142 -3.82 -3.56 10.57
CA GLN A 142 -2.56 -3.31 9.87
C GLN A 142 -2.82 -2.56 8.57
N ASP A 143 -1.87 -1.69 8.24
CA ASP A 143 -1.69 -1.02 6.97
C ASP A 143 -0.45 -1.64 6.30
N ILE A 144 -0.68 -2.32 5.18
CA ILE A 144 0.25 -3.27 4.56
C ILE A 144 0.51 -2.87 3.12
N GLU A 145 1.77 -2.58 2.80
CA GLU A 145 2.22 -2.37 1.43
C GLU A 145 2.61 -3.71 0.78
N TRP A 146 2.13 -3.94 -0.44
CA TRP A 146 2.25 -5.22 -1.14
C TRP A 146 2.57 -5.04 -2.63
N VAL A 147 3.15 -6.09 -3.21
CA VAL A 147 3.51 -6.19 -4.63
C VAL A 147 3.13 -7.56 -5.18
N PHE A 148 2.60 -7.60 -6.40
CA PHE A 148 2.50 -8.82 -7.22
C PHE A 148 3.52 -8.78 -8.38
N LYS A 149 4.24 -9.89 -8.57
CA LYS A 149 5.10 -10.15 -9.75
C LYS A 149 5.01 -11.64 -10.10
N GLY A 150 4.76 -12.00 -11.36
CA GLY A 150 4.65 -13.40 -11.81
C GLY A 150 3.58 -14.22 -11.07
N GLY A 151 2.52 -13.57 -10.57
CA GLY A 151 1.52 -14.19 -9.70
C GLY A 151 1.99 -14.54 -8.27
N LEU A 152 3.21 -14.19 -7.88
CA LEU A 152 3.71 -14.23 -6.49
C LEU A 152 3.33 -12.95 -5.76
N LEU A 153 2.94 -13.08 -4.49
CA LEU A 153 2.64 -11.97 -3.58
C LEU A 153 3.86 -11.71 -2.69
N TYR A 154 4.29 -10.46 -2.63
CA TYR A 154 5.32 -9.96 -1.73
C TYR A 154 4.72 -8.90 -0.80
N ILE A 155 5.15 -8.90 0.46
CA ILE A 155 4.82 -7.88 1.45
C ILE A 155 6.08 -7.06 1.69
N VAL A 156 6.03 -5.76 1.43
CA VAL A 156 7.23 -4.89 1.49
C VAL A 156 7.28 -4.08 2.79
N GLN A 157 6.12 -3.73 3.36
CA GLN A 157 6.00 -3.06 4.65
C GLN A 157 4.68 -3.44 5.34
N SER A 158 4.68 -3.56 6.67
CA SER A 158 3.47 -3.64 7.49
C SER A 158 3.64 -2.71 8.69
N ARG A 159 2.61 -1.93 9.01
CA ARG A 159 2.55 -1.07 10.21
C ARG A 159 1.17 -1.14 10.84
N PRO A 160 1.00 -0.84 12.14
CA PRO A 160 -0.31 -0.69 12.74
C PRO A 160 -1.13 0.38 11.99
N TYR A 161 -2.35 0.04 11.60
CA TYR A 161 -3.31 1.03 11.12
C TYR A 161 -3.79 1.87 12.31
N VAL A 162 -3.80 3.18 12.14
CA VAL A 162 -4.31 4.14 13.12
C VAL A 162 -5.30 5.03 12.37
N GLU A 163 -6.56 4.91 12.73
CA GLU A 163 -7.64 5.73 12.20
C GLU A 163 -7.41 7.20 12.57
N GLN A 164 -7.41 8.09 11.56
CA GLN A 164 -7.29 9.52 11.80
C GLN A 164 -8.64 10.06 12.26
N LYS A 165 -8.66 10.69 13.43
CA LYS A 165 -9.81 11.38 14.02
C LYS A 165 -9.83 12.85 13.64
#